data_AF-A0A9N9KBB4-F1
#
_entry.id   AF-A0A9N9KBB4-F1
#
_cell.length_a   1.000
_cell.length_b   1.000
_cell.length_c   1.000
_cell.angle_alpha   90.00
_cell.angle_beta   90.00
_cell.angle_gamma   90.00
#
_symmetry.space_group_name_H-M   'P 1'
#
loop_
_entity.id
_entity.type
_entity.pdbx_description
1 polymer ?
#
loop_
_entity_poly.entity_id
_entity_poly.type
_entity_poly.pdbx_seq_one_letter_code
_entity_poly.pdbx_strand_id
1 'polypeptide(L)'
;DDKEDEITKAVYNQLRPILENSILMSPEEVLKKWHIAYSWGFPYRFLDDNENMSRRKVIHRMGGRQVFLKKIRQYLESDIAIPSVSHVFLKNEVLKLSKVEIEEKIRSIIAMDPLTYFNGMLVNGYQNKNFDPMNGCAIGMSSAHAIPLLIFEQHRSYKVHLQMDITSMDSTMSYNYMRMLMKIRMLGYANHPQ
;
A
#
# COMPACT_ATOMS: atom_id res chain seq x y z
N ASP A 1 19.80 18.48 1.77
CA ASP A 1 20.27 17.08 1.75
C ASP A 1 20.54 16.56 3.15
N ASP A 2 21.45 17.14 3.93
CA ASP A 2 21.78 16.65 5.29
C ASP A 2 20.58 16.54 6.26
N LYS A 3 19.70 17.55 6.30
CA LYS A 3 18.49 17.53 7.16
C LYS A 3 17.47 16.47 6.74
N GLU A 4 17.34 16.19 5.44
CA GLU A 4 16.43 15.16 4.93
C GLU A 4 16.93 13.78 5.36
N ASP A 5 18.23 13.54 5.23
CA ASP A 5 18.83 12.26 5.62
C ASP A 5 18.83 12.06 7.14
N GLU A 6 18.97 13.13 7.93
CA GLU A 6 18.80 13.07 9.39
C GLU A 6 17.39 12.65 9.79
N ILE A 7 16.37 13.29 9.23
CA ILE A 7 14.96 12.94 9.48
C ILE A 7 14.66 11.51 8.99
N THR A 8 15.16 11.14 7.81
CA THR A 8 15.02 9.78 7.24
C THR A 8 15.55 8.74 8.23
N LYS A 9 16.76 8.95 8.77
CA LYS A 9 17.38 8.05 9.75
C LYS A 9 16.61 8.01 11.06
N ALA A 10 16.15 9.15 11.56
CA ALA A 10 15.36 9.20 12.79
C ALA A 10 14.04 8.41 12.65
N VAL A 11 13.32 8.60 11.55
CA VAL A 11 12.08 7.87 11.27
C VAL A 11 12.35 6.38 11.06
N TYR A 12 13.41 6.02 10.32
CA TYR A 12 13.79 4.63 10.15
C TYR A 12 14.12 3.96 11.49
N ASN A 13 14.86 4.61 12.38
CA ASN A 13 15.18 4.06 13.69
C ASN A 13 13.94 3.81 14.54
N GLN A 14 12.95 4.71 14.48
CA GLN A 14 11.67 4.51 15.15
C GLN A 14 10.87 3.34 14.56
N LEU A 15 10.87 3.21 13.23
CA LEU A 15 10.16 2.16 12.50
C LEU A 15 10.97 0.87 12.31
N ARG A 16 12.17 0.79 12.90
CA ARG A 16 13.09 -0.33 12.72
C ARG A 16 12.45 -1.69 13.04
N PRO A 17 11.64 -1.85 14.10
CA PRO A 17 10.96 -3.13 14.37
C PRO A 17 10.03 -3.60 13.23
N ILE A 18 9.53 -2.68 12.42
CA ILE A 18 8.65 -2.96 11.27
C ILE A 18 9.46 -3.27 10.01
N LEU A 19 10.53 -2.51 9.80
CA LEU A 19 11.25 -2.42 8.53
C LEU A 19 12.53 -3.25 8.47
N GLU A 20 13.22 -3.49 9.59
CA GLU A 20 14.53 -4.15 9.59
C GLU A 20 14.44 -5.61 9.13
N ASN A 21 15.50 -6.07 8.46
CA ASN A 21 15.62 -7.45 7.94
C ASN A 21 14.43 -7.86 7.05
N SER A 22 13.93 -6.91 6.26
CA SER A 22 12.85 -7.17 5.33
C SER A 22 13.25 -8.18 4.27
N ILE A 23 12.32 -9.04 3.88
CA ILE A 23 12.47 -9.97 2.76
C ILE A 23 11.50 -9.68 1.63
N LEU A 24 11.93 -9.98 0.40
CA LEU A 24 11.04 -9.92 -0.75
C LEU A 24 10.01 -11.05 -0.63
N MET A 25 8.74 -10.74 -0.83
CA MET A 25 7.70 -11.78 -0.88
C MET A 25 7.82 -12.58 -2.17
N SER A 26 7.38 -13.85 -2.19
CA SER A 26 7.28 -14.57 -3.47
C SER A 26 6.01 -14.15 -4.23
N PRO A 27 6.02 -14.14 -5.58
CA PRO A 27 4.81 -13.92 -6.38
C PRO A 27 3.66 -14.85 -6.02
N GLU A 28 3.95 -16.08 -5.58
CA GLU A 28 2.96 -17.04 -5.12
C GLU A 28 2.24 -16.60 -3.85
N GLU A 29 3.00 -16.04 -2.90
CA GLU A 29 2.42 -15.52 -1.67
C GLU A 29 1.60 -14.26 -1.96
N VAL A 30 2.08 -13.38 -2.84
CA VAL A 30 1.33 -12.21 -3.32
C VAL A 30 0.01 -12.66 -3.96
N LEU A 31 0.05 -13.63 -4.88
CA LEU A 31 -1.15 -14.16 -5.53
C LEU A 31 -2.13 -14.79 -4.54
N LYS A 32 -1.65 -15.45 -3.48
CA LYS A 32 -2.51 -16.03 -2.42
C LYS A 32 -3.26 -14.94 -1.64
N LYS A 33 -2.65 -13.77 -1.44
CA LYS A 33 -3.21 -12.66 -0.65
C LYS A 33 -3.98 -11.64 -1.48
N TRP A 34 -3.94 -11.75 -2.79
CA TRP A 34 -4.56 -10.78 -3.67
C TRP A 34 -6.10 -10.88 -3.61
N HIS A 35 -6.75 -9.91 -2.96
CA HIS A 35 -8.20 -9.88 -2.72
C HIS A 35 -9.04 -10.00 -4.00
N ILE A 36 -9.64 -11.16 -4.23
CA ILE A 36 -10.28 -11.59 -5.49
C ILE A 36 -11.51 -10.75 -5.90
N ALA A 37 -12.07 -9.95 -5.00
CA ALA A 37 -13.31 -9.20 -5.21
C ALA A 37 -13.16 -7.88 -5.99
N TYR A 38 -11.94 -7.39 -6.25
CA TYR A 38 -11.72 -6.11 -6.92
C TYR A 38 -11.35 -6.28 -8.40
N SER A 39 -11.63 -5.23 -9.20
CA SER A 39 -11.29 -5.13 -10.62
C SER A 39 -9.82 -5.51 -10.91
N TRP A 40 -9.57 -5.95 -12.13
CA TRP A 40 -8.23 -6.26 -12.62
C TRP A 40 -7.40 -5.04 -12.99
N GLY A 41 -7.99 -3.85 -13.07
CA GLY A 41 -7.26 -2.67 -13.56
C GLY A 41 -6.89 -2.79 -15.05
N PHE A 42 -5.96 -1.96 -15.49
CA PHE A 42 -5.56 -1.87 -16.90
C PHE A 42 -4.62 -3.03 -17.29
N PRO A 43 -4.63 -3.52 -18.54
CA PRO A 43 -5.67 -3.38 -19.57
C PRO A 43 -6.81 -4.40 -19.38
N TYR A 44 -6.70 -5.28 -18.38
CA TYR A 44 -7.54 -6.46 -18.20
C TYR A 44 -9.02 -6.17 -17.94
N ARG A 45 -9.36 -4.96 -17.47
CA ARG A 45 -10.74 -4.46 -17.37
C ARG A 45 -11.46 -4.47 -18.73
N PHE A 46 -10.75 -4.29 -19.83
CA PHE A 46 -11.31 -4.18 -21.18
C PHE A 46 -11.32 -5.51 -21.95
N LEU A 47 -10.99 -6.63 -21.29
CA LEU A 47 -10.90 -7.95 -21.93
C LEU A 47 -12.21 -8.73 -21.97
N ASP A 48 -13.32 -8.17 -21.50
CA ASP A 48 -14.64 -8.79 -21.59
C ASP A 48 -15.75 -7.75 -21.47
N ASP A 49 -16.83 -7.98 -22.22
CA ASP A 49 -18.07 -7.20 -22.16
C ASP A 49 -18.83 -7.43 -20.83
N ASN A 50 -18.52 -8.52 -20.11
CA ASN A 50 -19.02 -8.77 -18.78
C ASN A 50 -18.08 -8.15 -17.74
N GLU A 51 -18.48 -7.00 -17.20
CA GLU A 51 -17.73 -6.14 -16.26
C GLU A 51 -17.19 -6.84 -14.98
N ASN A 52 -17.58 -8.09 -14.73
CA ASN A 52 -17.31 -8.83 -13.48
C ASN A 52 -16.59 -10.16 -13.71
N MET A 53 -15.58 -10.20 -14.57
CA MET A 53 -14.76 -11.40 -14.67
C MET A 53 -13.92 -11.61 -13.40
N SER A 54 -14.20 -12.71 -12.69
CA SER A 54 -13.43 -13.10 -11.52
C SER A 54 -11.96 -13.35 -11.86
N ARG A 55 -11.06 -13.08 -10.91
CA ARG A 55 -9.62 -13.25 -11.14
C ARG A 55 -9.20 -14.65 -11.56
N ARG A 56 -9.92 -15.67 -11.10
CA ARG A 56 -9.68 -17.05 -11.55
C ARG A 56 -9.86 -17.23 -13.06
N LYS A 57 -10.85 -16.58 -13.67
CA LYS A 57 -11.14 -16.71 -15.11
C LYS A 57 -10.07 -16.03 -15.96
N VAL A 58 -9.59 -14.85 -15.58
CA VAL A 58 -8.50 -14.16 -16.29
C VAL A 58 -7.20 -14.96 -16.19
N ILE A 59 -6.83 -15.44 -15.00
CA ILE A 59 -5.65 -16.31 -14.84
C ILE A 59 -5.77 -17.55 -15.72
N HIS A 60 -6.96 -18.14 -15.81
CA HIS A 60 -7.22 -19.28 -16.69
C HIS A 60 -7.04 -18.91 -18.18
N ARG A 61 -7.61 -17.78 -18.64
CA ARG A 61 -7.43 -17.27 -20.02
C ARG A 61 -5.96 -16.98 -20.36
N MET A 62 -5.15 -16.60 -19.38
CA MET A 62 -3.71 -16.39 -19.56
C MET A 62 -2.89 -17.69 -19.67
N GLY A 63 -3.53 -18.86 -19.70
CA GLY A 63 -2.87 -20.17 -19.71
C GLY A 63 -2.77 -20.83 -18.33
N GLY A 64 -3.53 -20.35 -17.35
CA GLY A 64 -3.57 -20.89 -16.00
C GLY A 64 -2.53 -20.30 -15.04
N ARG A 65 -2.60 -20.73 -13.78
CA ARG A 65 -1.81 -20.17 -12.67
C ARG A 65 -0.30 -20.23 -12.92
N GLN A 66 0.19 -21.34 -13.49
CA GLN A 66 1.62 -21.52 -13.73
C GLN A 66 2.16 -20.55 -14.80
N VAL A 67 1.43 -20.40 -15.91
CA VAL A 67 1.81 -19.45 -16.97
C VAL A 67 1.75 -18.01 -16.46
N PHE A 68 0.70 -17.68 -15.70
CA PHE A 68 0.57 -16.37 -15.07
C PHE A 68 1.77 -16.05 -14.17
N LEU A 69 2.10 -16.93 -13.20
CA LEU A 69 3.22 -16.72 -12.29
C LEU A 69 4.56 -16.66 -13.02
N LYS A 70 4.76 -17.47 -14.07
CA LYS A 70 5.96 -17.41 -14.92
C LYS A 70 6.12 -16.03 -15.55
N LYS A 71 5.05 -15.47 -16.13
CA LYS A 71 5.07 -14.11 -16.73
C LYS A 71 5.34 -13.03 -15.69
N ILE A 72 4.76 -13.15 -14.49
CA ILE A 72 5.02 -12.21 -13.39
C ILE A 72 6.49 -12.26 -12.96
N ARG A 73 7.08 -13.45 -12.80
CA ARG A 73 8.52 -13.56 -12.47
C ARG A 73 9.39 -12.95 -13.54
N GLN A 74 9.13 -13.27 -14.80
CA GLN A 74 9.84 -12.69 -15.94
C GLN A 74 9.77 -11.15 -15.94
N TYR A 75 8.62 -10.58 -15.57
CA TYR A 75 8.47 -9.13 -15.43
C TYR A 75 9.31 -8.58 -14.26
N LEU A 76 9.20 -9.18 -13.08
CA LEU A 76 9.88 -8.72 -11.87
C LEU A 76 11.42 -8.86 -11.94
N GLU A 77 11.90 -9.84 -12.70
CA GLU A 77 13.32 -10.10 -12.96
C GLU A 77 13.85 -9.33 -14.18
N SER A 78 13.00 -8.61 -14.91
CA SER A 78 13.42 -7.88 -16.11
C SER A 78 14.04 -6.52 -15.78
N ASP A 79 15.03 -6.12 -16.57
CA ASP A 79 15.61 -4.77 -16.52
C ASP A 79 14.71 -3.70 -17.18
N ILE A 80 13.50 -4.09 -17.62
CA ILE A 80 12.58 -3.21 -18.33
C ILE A 80 11.66 -2.53 -17.32
N ALA A 81 11.82 -1.22 -17.18
CA ALA A 81 10.87 -0.39 -16.44
C ALA A 81 9.56 -0.24 -17.24
N ILE A 82 8.49 -0.91 -16.79
CA ILE A 82 7.15 -0.71 -17.34
C ILE A 82 6.46 0.40 -16.55
N PRO A 83 5.98 1.47 -17.19
CA PRO A 83 5.26 2.52 -16.49
C PRO A 83 3.95 1.99 -15.90
N SER A 84 3.66 2.38 -14.66
CA SER A 84 2.39 2.06 -14.02
C SER A 84 1.24 2.77 -14.73
N VAL A 85 0.16 2.04 -15.00
CA VAL A 85 -1.07 2.61 -15.56
C VAL A 85 -2.16 2.48 -14.52
N SER A 86 -2.47 3.60 -13.87
CA SER A 86 -3.50 3.65 -12.84
C SER A 86 -4.85 4.08 -13.41
N HIS A 87 -5.92 3.47 -12.91
CA HIS A 87 -7.29 3.91 -13.20
C HIS A 87 -7.83 4.78 -12.06
N VAL A 88 -8.42 5.91 -12.43
CA VAL A 88 -9.09 6.80 -11.48
C VAL A 88 -10.58 6.57 -11.53
N PHE A 89 -11.23 6.42 -10.38
CA PHE A 89 -12.69 6.37 -10.26
C PHE A 89 -13.18 7.01 -8.97
N LEU A 90 -14.47 7.31 -8.90
CA LEU A 90 -15.10 7.91 -7.72
C LEU A 90 -15.43 6.83 -6.68
N LYS A 91 -15.10 7.08 -5.43
CA LYS A 91 -15.41 6.16 -4.32
C LYS A 91 -16.92 6.14 -4.08
N ASN A 92 -17.51 4.95 -4.10
CA ASN A 92 -18.89 4.74 -3.64
C ASN A 92 -18.89 4.66 -2.10
N GLU A 93 -19.30 5.72 -1.42
CA GLU A 93 -19.38 5.78 0.04
C GLU A 93 -20.55 6.65 0.52
N VAL A 94 -20.94 6.47 1.78
CA VAL A 94 -21.93 7.33 2.43
C VAL A 94 -21.29 8.67 2.76
N LEU A 95 -21.85 9.75 2.21
CA LEU A 95 -21.37 11.11 2.40
C LEU A 95 -22.39 11.97 3.16
N LYS A 96 -21.91 13.03 3.81
CA LYS A 96 -22.79 14.08 4.35
C LYS A 96 -23.49 14.77 3.17
N LEU A 97 -24.77 15.10 3.32
CA LEU A 97 -25.56 15.78 2.28
C LEU A 97 -24.86 17.04 1.75
N SER A 98 -24.28 17.86 2.64
CA SER A 98 -23.54 19.07 2.25
C SER A 98 -22.40 18.81 1.26
N LYS A 99 -21.73 17.66 1.34
CA LYS A 99 -20.63 17.32 0.43
C LYS A 99 -21.12 17.01 -0.98
N VAL A 100 -22.35 16.52 -1.11
CA VAL A 100 -22.93 16.11 -2.39
C VAL A 100 -23.71 17.26 -3.00
N GLU A 101 -24.54 17.93 -2.21
CA GLU A 101 -25.51 18.93 -2.70
C GLU A 101 -24.94 20.35 -2.81
N ILE A 102 -23.88 20.67 -2.05
CA ILE A 102 -23.33 22.03 -1.97
C ILE A 102 -21.89 22.06 -2.48
N GLU A 103 -21.03 21.19 -1.94
CA GLU A 103 -19.60 21.22 -2.27
C GLU A 103 -19.24 20.41 -3.50
N GLU A 104 -20.12 19.50 -3.96
CA GLU A 104 -19.90 18.56 -5.07
C GLU A 104 -18.57 17.77 -4.95
N LYS A 105 -18.21 17.36 -3.73
CA LYS A 105 -16.96 16.65 -3.43
C LYS A 105 -17.17 15.16 -3.24
N ILE A 106 -16.57 14.38 -4.13
CA ILE A 106 -16.45 12.92 -4.02
C ILE A 106 -14.97 12.54 -4.07
N ARG A 107 -14.55 11.59 -3.23
CA ARG A 107 -13.16 11.12 -3.18
C ARG A 107 -12.82 10.31 -4.44
N SER A 108 -11.66 10.59 -5.03
CA SER A 108 -11.07 9.75 -6.07
C SER A 108 -10.32 8.56 -5.47
N ILE A 109 -10.43 7.42 -6.13
CA ILE A 109 -9.65 6.21 -5.88
C ILE A 109 -8.71 6.00 -7.05
N ILE A 110 -7.44 5.73 -6.75
CA ILE A 110 -6.42 5.35 -7.72
C ILE A 110 -6.23 3.83 -7.63
N ALA A 111 -6.74 3.08 -8.60
CA ALA A 111 -6.51 1.63 -8.68
C ALA A 111 -5.23 1.33 -9.47
N MET A 112 -4.42 0.47 -8.88
CA MET A 112 -3.22 -0.08 -9.50
C MET A 112 -3.58 -1.21 -10.48
N ASP A 113 -2.83 -1.30 -11.57
CA ASP A 113 -2.82 -2.49 -12.42
C ASP A 113 -2.16 -3.69 -11.71
N PRO A 114 -2.34 -4.93 -12.22
CA PRO A 114 -1.81 -6.12 -11.57
C PRO A 114 -0.30 -6.14 -11.48
N LEU A 115 0.43 -5.64 -12.48
CA LEU A 115 1.89 -5.66 -12.49
C LEU A 115 2.43 -4.72 -11.41
N THR A 116 1.89 -3.51 -11.34
CA THR A 116 2.20 -2.55 -10.27
C THR A 116 1.85 -3.11 -8.90
N TYR A 117 0.69 -3.77 -8.76
CA TYR A 117 0.30 -4.40 -7.50
C TYR A 117 1.28 -5.50 -7.07
N PHE A 118 1.66 -6.39 -8.00
CA PHE A 118 2.61 -7.46 -7.70
C PHE A 118 3.97 -6.92 -7.31
N ASN A 119 4.49 -5.91 -8.02
CA ASN A 119 5.74 -5.25 -7.66
C ASN A 119 5.65 -4.57 -6.29
N GLY A 120 4.57 -3.82 -6.04
CA GLY A 120 4.34 -3.16 -4.75
C GLY A 120 4.25 -4.16 -3.59
N MET A 121 3.58 -5.30 -3.77
CA MET A 121 3.47 -6.34 -2.75
C MET A 121 4.73 -7.16 -2.57
N LEU A 122 5.54 -7.33 -3.62
CA LEU A 122 6.85 -7.97 -3.55
C LEU A 122 7.74 -7.25 -2.53
N VAL A 123 7.81 -5.91 -2.66
CA VAL A 123 8.69 -5.04 -1.88
C VAL A 123 8.08 -4.59 -0.55
N ASN A 124 6.76 -4.42 -0.44
CA ASN A 124 6.18 -3.89 0.81
C ASN A 124 5.47 -4.96 1.63
N GLY A 125 5.14 -6.11 1.03
CA GLY A 125 4.20 -7.03 1.63
C GLY A 125 4.73 -7.73 2.88
N TYR A 126 6.05 -7.95 3.01
CA TYR A 126 6.63 -8.48 4.24
C TYR A 126 6.58 -7.46 5.37
N GLN A 127 7.10 -6.25 5.13
CA GLN A 127 7.09 -5.13 6.09
C GLN A 127 5.68 -4.84 6.62
N ASN A 128 4.68 -4.88 5.75
CA ASN A 128 3.30 -4.59 6.13
C ASN A 128 2.69 -5.64 7.09
N LYS A 129 3.28 -6.84 7.22
CA LYS A 129 2.87 -7.83 8.24
C LYS A 129 3.38 -7.48 9.62
N ASN A 130 4.44 -6.67 9.70
CA ASN A 130 5.09 -6.29 10.94
C ASN A 130 4.52 -4.97 11.49
N PHE A 131 3.44 -4.43 10.90
CA PHE A 131 2.79 -3.26 11.46
C PHE A 131 2.28 -3.55 12.86
N ASP A 132 2.71 -2.71 13.79
CA ASP A 132 2.40 -2.81 15.20
C ASP A 132 1.86 -1.45 15.68
N PRO A 133 0.60 -1.39 16.15
CA PRO A 133 -0.01 -0.20 16.72
C PRO A 133 0.78 0.42 17.87
N MET A 134 1.59 -0.36 18.57
CA MET A 134 2.43 0.11 19.68
C MET A 134 3.71 0.81 19.21
N ASN A 135 4.09 0.66 17.93
CA ASN A 135 5.34 1.17 17.35
C ASN A 135 5.10 2.32 16.34
N GLY A 136 4.12 3.18 16.64
CA GLY A 136 3.87 4.40 15.86
C GLY A 136 3.08 4.21 14.56
N CYS A 137 2.60 3.00 14.27
CA CYS A 137 1.77 2.71 13.10
C CYS A 137 0.50 1.93 13.50
N ALA A 138 -0.64 2.63 13.61
CA ALA A 138 -1.91 2.02 14.02
C ALA A 138 -2.61 1.20 12.91
N ILE A 139 -1.94 0.89 11.80
CA ILE A 139 -2.52 0.07 10.73
C ILE A 139 -2.76 -1.35 11.24
N GLY A 140 -3.99 -1.85 11.05
CA GLY A 140 -4.38 -3.20 11.49
C GLY A 140 -4.83 -3.29 12.95
N MET A 141 -4.86 -2.17 13.69
CA MET A 141 -5.38 -2.13 15.05
C MET A 141 -6.87 -2.49 15.10
N SER A 142 -7.26 -3.36 16.05
CA SER A 142 -8.66 -3.61 16.35
C SER A 142 -9.21 -2.61 17.36
N SER A 143 -10.37 -2.01 17.06
CA SER A 143 -11.07 -1.09 17.97
C SER A 143 -11.81 -1.79 19.11
N ALA A 144 -11.99 -3.11 19.05
CA ALA A 144 -12.83 -3.87 19.98
C ALA A 144 -12.06 -4.52 21.15
N HIS A 145 -10.72 -4.44 21.16
CA HIS A 145 -9.87 -5.14 22.14
C HIS A 145 -9.18 -4.15 23.10
N ALA A 146 -8.30 -4.64 23.98
CA ALA A 146 -7.58 -3.81 24.95
C ALA A 146 -6.49 -2.90 24.33
N ILE A 147 -6.17 -3.07 23.04
CA ILE A 147 -5.07 -2.33 22.37
C ILE A 147 -5.26 -0.81 22.41
N PRO A 148 -6.46 -0.23 22.12
CA PRO A 148 -6.67 1.21 22.23
C PRO A 148 -6.44 1.74 23.65
N LEU A 149 -6.79 0.97 24.70
CA LEU A 149 -6.54 1.38 26.08
C LEU A 149 -5.04 1.50 26.36
N LEU A 150 -4.24 0.53 25.90
CA LEU A 150 -2.79 0.57 26.05
C LEU A 150 -2.17 1.78 25.33
N ILE A 151 -2.63 2.07 24.12
CA ILE A 151 -2.18 3.24 23.35
C ILE A 151 -2.58 4.54 24.05
N PHE A 152 -3.82 4.65 24.53
CA PHE A 152 -4.26 5.84 25.25
C PHE A 152 -3.53 6.04 26.57
N GLU A 153 -3.22 4.97 27.32
CA GLU A 153 -2.41 5.07 28.54
C GLU A 153 -0.96 5.49 28.22
N GLN A 154 -0.37 5.00 27.13
CA GLN A 154 0.93 5.50 26.66
C GLN A 154 0.85 7.00 26.33
N HIS A 155 -0.17 7.43 25.58
CA HIS A 155 -0.35 8.84 25.24
C HIS A 155 -0.60 9.70 26.47
N ARG A 156 -1.34 9.21 27.47
CA ARG A 156 -1.66 9.91 28.73
C ARG A 156 -0.42 10.36 29.50
N SER A 157 0.71 9.68 29.34
CA SER A 157 1.97 10.05 29.99
C SER A 157 2.56 11.39 29.49
N TYR A 158 2.15 11.88 28.32
CA TYR A 158 2.63 13.13 27.76
C TYR A 158 1.85 14.34 28.27
N LYS A 159 2.53 15.46 28.48
CA LYS A 159 1.93 16.71 28.97
C LYS A 159 1.01 17.40 27.94
N VAL A 160 1.28 17.19 26.65
CA VAL A 160 0.61 17.88 25.54
C VAL A 160 0.12 16.85 24.54
N HIS A 161 -1.13 17.01 24.12
CA HIS A 161 -1.75 16.16 23.10
C HIS A 161 -2.18 17.03 21.94
N LEU A 162 -1.77 16.67 20.73
CA LEU A 162 -2.14 17.35 19.51
C LEU A 162 -2.77 16.34 18.54
N GLN A 163 -3.84 16.75 17.89
CA GLN A 163 -4.46 16.01 16.80
C GLN A 163 -4.48 16.90 15.57
N MET A 164 -4.08 16.34 14.43
CA MET A 164 -4.13 17.00 13.13
C MET A 164 -5.04 16.20 12.22
N ASP A 165 -6.02 16.86 11.61
CA ASP A 165 -6.83 16.32 10.53
C ASP A 165 -6.50 17.09 9.25
N ILE A 166 -5.78 16.44 8.33
CA ILE A 166 -5.22 17.08 7.14
C ILE A 166 -6.23 16.94 6.00
N THR A 167 -6.72 18.08 5.51
CA THR A 167 -7.60 18.11 4.34
C THR A 167 -6.81 17.76 3.08
N SER A 168 -7.31 16.78 2.31
CA SER A 168 -6.72 16.35 1.03
C SER A 168 -5.23 15.98 1.14
N MET A 169 -4.88 15.20 2.18
CA MET A 169 -3.52 14.75 2.46
C MET A 169 -2.82 14.17 1.22
N ASP A 170 -3.44 13.21 0.54
CA ASP A 170 -2.82 12.51 -0.60
C ASP A 170 -2.44 13.45 -1.74
N SER A 171 -3.28 14.45 -2.04
CA SER A 171 -3.02 15.42 -3.13
C SER A 171 -2.13 16.60 -2.72
N THR A 172 -1.81 16.73 -1.44
CA THR A 172 -0.96 17.81 -0.89
C THR A 172 0.42 17.29 -0.46
N MET A 173 0.67 15.98 -0.54
CA MET A 173 1.98 15.40 -0.29
C MET A 173 3.04 15.93 -1.25
N SER A 174 4.16 16.39 -0.68
CA SER A 174 5.29 16.86 -1.47
C SER A 174 6.09 15.68 -2.05
N TYR A 175 6.73 15.92 -3.20
CA TYR A 175 7.60 14.94 -3.82
C TYR A 175 8.78 14.51 -2.92
N ASN A 176 9.33 15.46 -2.13
CA ASN A 176 10.41 15.17 -1.18
C ASN A 176 9.96 14.19 -0.08
N TYR A 177 8.73 14.34 0.41
CA TYR A 177 8.17 13.39 1.38
C TYR A 177 8.04 11.99 0.78
N MET A 178 7.57 11.87 -0.47
CA MET A 178 7.48 10.59 -1.16
C MET A 178 8.86 9.92 -1.35
N ARG A 179 9.88 10.70 -1.72
CA ARG A 179 11.26 10.20 -1.81
C ARG A 179 11.79 9.72 -0.47
N MET A 180 11.54 10.46 0.60
CA MET A 180 11.92 10.07 1.96
C MET A 180 11.27 8.74 2.36
N LEU A 181 9.97 8.57 2.10
CA LEU A 181 9.27 7.31 2.35
C LEU A 181 9.89 6.14 1.59
N MET A 182 10.24 6.33 0.31
CA MET A 182 10.92 5.31 -0.48
C MET A 182 12.29 4.95 0.12
N LYS A 183 13.11 5.94 0.51
CA LYS A 183 14.39 5.72 1.17
C LYS A 183 14.23 4.91 2.46
N ILE A 184 13.30 5.29 3.34
CA ILE A 184 13.02 4.61 4.61
C ILE A 184 12.69 3.13 4.38
N ARG A 185 11.84 2.84 3.38
CA ARG A 185 11.45 1.47 3.02
C ARG A 185 12.63 0.65 2.52
N MET A 186 13.49 1.26 1.69
CA MET A 186 14.68 0.61 1.14
C MET A 186 15.75 0.29 2.20
N LEU A 187 15.90 1.13 3.22
CA LEU A 187 16.82 0.84 4.34
C LEU A 187 16.50 -0.49 5.05
N GLY A 188 15.23 -0.89 5.07
CA GLY A 188 14.80 -2.18 5.63
C GLY A 188 15.36 -3.41 4.92
N TYR A 189 15.81 -3.24 3.67
CA TYR A 189 16.39 -4.29 2.82
C TYR A 189 17.92 -4.33 2.84
N ALA A 190 18.58 -3.52 3.68
CA ALA A 190 20.04 -3.42 3.70
C ALA A 190 20.77 -4.77 3.93
N ASN A 191 20.15 -5.70 4.65
CA ASN A 191 20.68 -7.03 4.95
C ASN A 191 20.01 -8.15 4.11
N HIS A 192 19.26 -7.80 3.05
CA HIS A 192 18.57 -8.79 2.23
C HIS A 192 19.58 -9.64 1.44
N PRO A 193 19.43 -10.98 1.38
CA PRO A 193 20.24 -11.82 0.50
C PRO A 193 20.09 -11.36 -0.96
N GLN A 194 21.22 -11.20 -1.66
CA GLN A 194 21.22 -10.89 -3.10
C GLN A 194 20.73 -12.08 -3.92
#